data_AF-T1AAY3-F1
#
_entry.id   AF-T1AAY3-F1
#
_cell.length_a   1.000
_cell.length_b   1.000
_cell.length_c   1.000
_cell.angle_alpha   90.00
_cell.angle_beta   90.00
_cell.angle_gamma   90.00
#
_symmetry.space_group_name_H-M   'P 1'
#
loop_
_entity.id
_entity.type
_entity.pdbx_description
1 polymer ?
#
loop_
_entity_poly.entity_id
_entity_poly.type
_entity_poly.pdbx_seq_one_letter_code
_entity_poly.pdbx_strand_id
1 'polypeptide(L)'
;MQQPTPPASDTTPDQQQLLASLMAYRADDAEQRAAQTLFTEFARSHPDCCQRRHPPGHFTGSAWLVSKDGARVLLTHHRKLGRWLQLGGHADGDADLARVALREAEEESGLSGLRVEGGIFDLDCHAIPARG
;
A
#
# COMPACT_ATOMS: atom_id res chain seq x y z
N MET A 1 -13.91 -25.02 9.23
CA MET A 1 -13.64 -25.57 7.89
C MET A 1 -12.64 -24.65 7.21
N GLN A 2 -11.38 -25.04 7.13
CA GLN A 2 -10.39 -24.33 6.32
C GLN A 2 -10.65 -24.72 4.87
N GLN A 3 -10.88 -23.74 3.99
CA GLN A 3 -10.96 -24.02 2.55
C GLN A 3 -9.56 -24.40 2.04
N PRO A 4 -9.44 -25.36 1.12
CA PRO A 4 -8.16 -25.79 0.58
C PRO A 4 -7.48 -24.64 -0.17
N THR A 5 -6.19 -24.44 0.09
CA THR A 5 -5.35 -23.49 -0.65
C THR A 5 -5.30 -23.90 -2.13
N PRO A 6 -5.70 -23.03 -3.08
CA PRO A 6 -5.62 -23.35 -4.49
C PRO A 6 -4.15 -23.47 -4.93
N PRO A 7 -3.84 -24.29 -5.97
CA PRO A 7 -2.48 -24.42 -6.48
C PRO A 7 -2.02 -23.08 -7.08
N ALA A 8 -0.75 -22.73 -6.89
CA ALA A 8 -0.13 -21.57 -7.52
C ALA A 8 -0.05 -21.79 -9.03
N SER A 9 -0.90 -21.13 -9.84
CA SER A 9 -0.69 -20.73 -11.25
C SER A 9 -1.98 -20.12 -11.83
N ASP A 10 -2.33 -18.90 -11.43
CA ASP A 10 -2.93 -17.87 -12.30
C ASP A 10 -3.31 -16.66 -11.42
N THR A 11 -2.32 -15.79 -11.17
CA THR A 11 -2.56 -14.48 -10.57
C THR A 11 -3.42 -13.64 -11.53
N THR A 12 -4.45 -12.96 -11.02
CA THR A 12 -5.28 -12.05 -11.82
C THR A 12 -4.44 -10.92 -12.43
N PRO A 13 -4.91 -10.22 -13.48
CA PRO A 13 -4.21 -9.05 -14.02
C PRO A 13 -3.90 -8.00 -12.94
N ASP A 14 -4.83 -7.76 -12.02
CA ASP A 14 -4.64 -6.88 -10.88
C ASP A 14 -3.49 -7.38 -9.98
N GLN A 15 -3.48 -8.67 -9.62
CA GLN A 15 -2.38 -9.26 -8.86
C GLN A 15 -1.06 -9.17 -9.62
N GLN A 16 -1.04 -9.35 -10.94
CA GLN A 16 0.17 -9.24 -11.77
C GLN A 16 0.74 -7.82 -11.74
N GLN A 17 -0.12 -6.80 -11.86
CA GLN A 17 0.30 -5.40 -11.76
C GLN A 17 0.88 -5.08 -10.38
N LEU A 18 0.18 -5.51 -9.31
CA LEU A 18 0.64 -5.34 -7.95
C LEU A 18 1.99 -6.03 -7.73
N LEU A 19 2.12 -7.29 -8.14
CA LEU A 19 3.36 -8.07 -8.04
C LEU A 19 4.51 -7.42 -8.82
N ALA A 20 4.25 -6.87 -10.00
CA ALA A 20 5.26 -6.16 -10.77
C ALA A 20 5.81 -4.95 -9.99
N SER A 21 4.93 -4.17 -9.34
CA SER A 21 5.34 -3.02 -8.53
C SER A 21 6.15 -3.44 -7.29
N LEU A 22 5.72 -4.51 -6.59
CA LEU A 22 6.43 -5.08 -5.45
C LEU A 22 7.79 -5.68 -5.83
N MET A 23 7.90 -6.35 -6.98
CA MET A 23 9.18 -6.88 -7.46
C MET A 23 10.14 -5.78 -7.94
N ALA A 24 9.62 -4.64 -8.39
CA ALA A 24 10.42 -3.48 -8.76
C ALA A 24 10.90 -2.65 -7.56
N TYR A 25 10.31 -2.84 -6.36
CA TYR A 25 10.78 -2.21 -5.13
C TYR A 25 12.25 -2.56 -4.85
N ARG A 26 13.06 -1.54 -4.60
CA ARG A 26 14.49 -1.70 -4.31
C ARG A 26 14.68 -1.97 -2.82
N ALA A 27 14.91 -3.24 -2.49
CA ALA A 27 15.22 -3.68 -1.13
C ALA A 27 16.74 -3.71 -0.89
N ASP A 28 17.28 -2.61 -0.38
CA ASP A 28 18.72 -2.42 -0.18
C ASP A 28 19.23 -3.19 1.06
N ASP A 29 18.41 -3.41 2.08
CA ASP A 29 18.77 -4.16 3.29
C ASP A 29 17.92 -5.43 3.55
N ALA A 30 18.26 -6.15 4.63
CA ALA A 30 17.63 -7.44 4.96
C ALA A 30 16.18 -7.29 5.42
N GLU A 31 15.85 -6.19 6.07
CA GLU A 31 14.50 -5.89 6.55
C GLU A 31 13.59 -5.57 5.36
N GLN A 32 14.04 -4.72 4.44
CA GLN A 32 13.33 -4.39 3.21
C GLN A 32 13.12 -5.63 2.32
N ARG A 33 14.09 -6.55 2.26
CA ARG A 33 13.93 -7.82 1.52
C ARG A 33 12.88 -8.71 2.16
N ALA A 34 12.87 -8.81 3.49
CA ALA A 34 11.85 -9.57 4.21
C ALA A 34 10.45 -8.97 4.00
N ALA A 35 10.32 -7.64 4.04
CA ALA A 35 9.07 -6.94 3.73
C ALA A 35 8.61 -7.22 2.29
N GLN A 36 9.52 -7.11 1.31
CA GLN A 36 9.22 -7.42 -0.10
C GLN A 36 8.72 -8.87 -0.27
N THR A 37 9.35 -9.85 0.38
CA THR A 37 8.89 -11.25 0.36
C THR A 37 7.49 -11.39 0.96
N LEU A 38 7.28 -10.86 2.16
CA LEU A 38 5.98 -10.90 2.86
C LEU A 38 4.86 -10.32 1.99
N PHE A 39 5.09 -9.15 1.40
CA PHE A 39 4.09 -8.45 0.58
C PHE A 39 3.80 -9.21 -0.72
N THR A 40 4.83 -9.77 -1.35
CA THR A 40 4.67 -10.57 -2.57
C THR A 40 3.90 -11.86 -2.29
N GLU A 41 4.16 -12.53 -1.17
CA GLU A 41 3.41 -13.70 -0.73
C GLU A 41 1.96 -13.36 -0.41
N PHE A 42 1.72 -12.24 0.29
CA PHE A 42 0.37 -11.76 0.58
C PHE A 42 -0.41 -11.41 -0.70
N ALA A 43 0.22 -10.74 -1.67
CA ALA A 43 -0.39 -10.44 -2.98
C ALA A 43 -0.79 -11.70 -3.74
N ARG A 44 -0.04 -12.80 -3.61
CA ARG A 44 -0.37 -14.10 -4.21
C ARG A 44 -1.42 -14.89 -3.43
N SER A 45 -1.64 -14.57 -2.16
CA SER A 45 -2.48 -15.38 -1.26
C SER A 45 -3.94 -15.41 -1.66
N HIS A 46 -4.48 -14.32 -2.24
CA HIS A 46 -5.87 -14.23 -2.64
C HIS A 46 -6.11 -13.10 -3.66
N PRO A 47 -7.01 -13.27 -4.65
CA PRO A 47 -7.35 -12.20 -5.60
C PRO A 47 -7.96 -10.96 -4.95
N ASP A 48 -8.64 -11.13 -3.80
CA ASP A 48 -9.22 -10.04 -3.02
C ASP A 48 -8.20 -9.30 -2.11
N CYS A 49 -6.88 -9.48 -2.29
CA CYS A 49 -5.88 -8.86 -1.41
C CYS A 49 -5.89 -7.31 -1.38
N CYS A 50 -6.52 -6.63 -2.35
CA CYS A 50 -6.74 -5.18 -2.32
C CYS A 50 -8.12 -4.78 -1.75
N GLN A 51 -8.98 -5.73 -1.40
CA GLN A 51 -10.34 -5.48 -0.94
C GLN A 51 -10.38 -5.45 0.59
N ARG A 52 -10.92 -4.39 1.21
CA ARG A 52 -10.98 -4.33 2.68
C ARG A 52 -11.79 -5.45 3.35
N ARG A 53 -12.66 -6.11 2.59
CA ARG A 53 -13.46 -7.24 3.06
C ARG A 53 -12.61 -8.51 3.22
N HIS A 54 -11.37 -8.53 2.72
CA HIS A 54 -10.46 -9.66 2.83
C HIS A 54 -9.96 -9.79 4.28
N PRO A 55 -10.43 -10.80 5.05
CA PRO A 55 -10.21 -10.81 6.50
C PRO A 55 -8.74 -10.88 6.95
N PRO A 56 -7.82 -11.56 6.24
CA PRO A 56 -6.40 -11.57 6.59
C PRO A 56 -5.71 -10.19 6.56
N GLY A 57 -6.27 -9.22 5.81
CA GLY A 57 -5.70 -7.90 5.61
C GLY A 57 -5.99 -7.38 4.20
N HIS A 58 -5.49 -6.20 3.85
CA HIS A 58 -5.60 -5.66 2.50
C HIS A 58 -4.52 -4.60 2.23
N PHE A 59 -4.20 -4.38 0.96
CA PHE A 59 -3.28 -3.32 0.56
C PHE A 59 -3.86 -1.91 0.74
N THR A 60 -2.98 -0.99 1.06
CA THR A 60 -3.23 0.45 1.17
C THR A 60 -2.21 1.20 0.31
N GLY A 61 -2.57 2.39 -0.16
CA GLY A 61 -1.62 3.33 -0.77
C GLY A 61 -1.40 4.50 0.17
N SER A 62 -0.15 4.93 0.35
CA SER A 62 0.21 6.09 1.17
C SER A 62 1.19 6.98 0.42
N ALA A 63 1.12 8.28 0.67
CA ALA A 63 1.92 9.28 -0.02
C ALA A 63 2.88 9.99 0.94
N TRP A 64 4.18 9.89 0.62
CA TRP A 64 5.20 10.77 1.17
C TRP A 64 5.26 12.07 0.37
N LEU A 65 4.29 12.96 0.61
CA LEU A 65 4.14 14.17 -0.18
C LEU A 65 5.15 15.24 0.24
N VAL A 66 6.08 15.57 -0.66
CA VAL A 66 7.12 16.58 -0.43
C VAL A 66 6.92 17.83 -1.28
N SER A 67 7.42 18.97 -0.79
CA SER A 67 7.53 20.18 -1.62
C SER A 67 8.48 19.93 -2.79
N LYS A 68 8.34 20.71 -3.88
CA LYS A 68 9.13 20.55 -5.11
C LYS A 68 10.65 20.56 -4.90
N ASP A 69 11.12 21.28 -3.89
CA ASP A 69 12.53 21.37 -3.49
C ASP A 69 12.98 20.22 -2.55
N GLY A 70 12.07 19.31 -2.19
CA GLY A 70 12.31 18.22 -1.25
C GLY A 70 12.47 18.64 0.22
N ALA A 71 12.30 19.93 0.54
CA ALA A 71 12.66 20.47 1.85
C ALA A 71 11.57 20.32 2.93
N ARG A 72 10.32 20.08 2.53
CA ARG A 72 9.16 19.96 3.43
C ARG A 72 8.33 18.76 3.07
N VAL A 73 7.74 18.13 4.07
CA VAL A 73 6.76 17.05 3.92
C VAL A 73 5.40 17.54 4.42
N LEU A 74 4.32 17.22 3.69
CA LEU A 74 2.96 17.40 4.16
C LEU A 74 2.52 16.15 4.91
N LEU A 75 2.01 16.34 6.13
CA LEU A 75 1.45 15.29 6.97
C LEU A 75 0.09 15.75 7.50
N THR A 76 -0.80 14.79 7.76
CA THR A 76 -2.10 15.03 8.40
C THR A 76 -1.96 14.90 9.91
N HIS A 77 -2.35 15.93 10.67
CA HIS A 77 -2.44 15.83 12.13
C HIS A 77 -3.76 15.16 12.52
N HIS A 78 -3.69 13.86 12.85
CA HIS A 78 -4.86 13.03 13.09
C HIS A 78 -5.47 13.28 14.48
N ARG A 79 -6.61 13.97 14.52
CA ARG A 79 -7.28 14.44 15.75
C ARG A 79 -7.49 13.36 16.82
N LYS A 80 -7.92 12.16 16.43
CA LYS A 80 -8.22 11.08 17.38
C LYS A 80 -6.96 10.41 17.93
N LEU A 81 -5.87 10.40 17.15
CA LEU A 81 -4.62 9.72 17.52
C LEU A 81 -3.59 10.67 18.12
N GLY A 82 -3.73 11.99 17.90
CA GLY A 82 -2.74 12.99 18.32
C GLY A 82 -1.39 12.78 17.66
N ARG A 83 -1.37 12.34 16.40
CA ARG A 83 -0.16 11.99 15.64
C ARG A 83 -0.16 12.66 14.29
N TRP A 84 1.03 12.94 13.77
CA TRP A 84 1.23 13.30 12.37
C TRP A 84 1.39 12.02 11.55
N LEU A 85 0.59 11.88 10.49
CA LEU A 85 0.55 10.72 9.63
C LEU A 85 0.71 11.13 8.18
N GLN A 86 1.18 10.20 7.36
CA GLN A 86 1.13 10.33 5.90
C GLN A 86 -0.34 10.37 5.44
N LEU A 87 -0.56 10.93 4.25
CA LEU A 87 -1.84 10.82 3.55
C LEU A 87 -1.93 9.42 2.98
N GLY A 88 -3.09 8.79 2.99
CA GLY A 88 -3.22 7.43 2.50
C GLY A 88 -4.46 6.70 2.96
N GLY A 89 -4.78 5.64 2.23
CA GLY A 89 -6.03 4.93 2.43
C GLY A 89 -6.07 3.59 1.73
N HIS A 90 -7.27 3.03 1.73
CA HIS A 90 -7.55 1.69 1.24
C HIS A 90 -7.40 1.62 -0.29
N ALA A 91 -6.83 0.52 -0.78
CA ALA A 91 -6.82 0.24 -2.21
C ALA A 91 -8.24 -0.01 -2.77
N ASP A 92 -9.13 -0.59 -1.95
CA ASP A 92 -10.53 -0.90 -2.29
C ASP A 92 -10.70 -1.54 -3.69
N GLY A 93 -9.80 -2.48 -4.01
CA GLY A 93 -9.77 -3.23 -5.27
C GLY A 93 -8.83 -2.69 -6.34
N ASP A 94 -8.23 -1.52 -6.14
CA ASP A 94 -7.24 -0.97 -7.07
C ASP A 94 -5.84 -1.54 -6.82
N ALA A 95 -5.31 -2.30 -7.79
CA ALA A 95 -3.97 -2.86 -7.70
C ALA A 95 -2.85 -1.87 -8.08
N ASP A 96 -3.20 -0.71 -8.64
CA ASP A 96 -2.25 0.36 -8.90
C ASP A 96 -2.03 1.21 -7.64
N LEU A 97 -1.13 0.76 -6.76
CA LEU A 97 -0.90 1.45 -5.48
C LEU A 97 -0.37 2.87 -5.65
N ALA A 98 0.29 3.19 -6.76
CA ALA A 98 0.69 4.56 -7.07
C ALA A 98 -0.53 5.44 -7.35
N ARG A 99 -1.51 4.93 -8.11
CA ARG A 99 -2.80 5.60 -8.33
C ARG A 99 -3.59 5.75 -7.04
N VAL A 100 -3.61 4.73 -6.18
CA VAL A 100 -4.25 4.81 -4.85
C VAL A 100 -3.60 5.90 -4.00
N ALA A 101 -2.28 5.91 -3.88
CA ALA A 101 -1.55 6.92 -3.12
C ALA A 101 -1.79 8.34 -3.65
N LEU A 102 -1.82 8.51 -4.99
CA LEU A 102 -2.12 9.80 -5.63
C LEU A 102 -3.54 10.27 -5.30
N ARG A 103 -4.54 9.38 -5.45
CA ARG A 103 -5.94 9.69 -5.15
C ARG A 103 -6.11 10.13 -3.70
N GLU A 104 -5.61 9.35 -2.75
CA GLU A 104 -5.71 9.66 -1.32
C GLU A 104 -4.98 10.97 -0.97
N ALA A 105 -3.81 11.23 -1.57
CA ALA A 105 -3.08 12.48 -1.37
C ALA A 105 -3.89 13.69 -1.85
N GLU A 106 -4.54 13.62 -3.02
CA GLU A 106 -5.39 14.71 -3.52
C GLU A 106 -6.66 14.88 -2.68
N GLU A 107 -7.33 13.79 -2.30
CA GLU A 107 -8.56 13.81 -1.50
C GLU A 107 -8.33 14.37 -0.08
N GLU A 108 -7.27 13.95 0.62
CA GLU A 108 -7.00 14.36 2.00
C GLU A 108 -6.33 15.74 2.10
N SER A 109 -5.47 16.11 1.13
CA SER A 109 -4.80 17.43 1.16
C SER A 109 -5.64 18.55 0.56
N GLY A 110 -6.56 18.22 -0.35
CA GLY A 110 -7.26 19.19 -1.20
C GLY A 110 -6.38 19.82 -2.29
N LEU A 111 -5.16 19.33 -2.50
CA LEU A 111 -4.27 19.76 -3.59
C LEU A 111 -4.62 19.00 -4.87
N SER A 112 -4.40 19.65 -6.01
CA SER A 112 -4.62 19.07 -7.34
C SER A 112 -3.34 19.11 -8.18
N GLY A 113 -3.20 18.18 -9.12
CA GLY A 113 -2.07 18.17 -10.05
C GLY A 113 -0.79 17.65 -9.41
N LEU A 114 -0.95 16.83 -8.36
CA LEU A 114 0.14 16.08 -7.76
C LEU A 114 0.63 15.02 -8.76
N ARG A 115 1.87 14.55 -8.56
CA ARG A 115 2.48 13.51 -9.39
C ARG A 115 3.21 12.54 -8.49
N VAL A 116 3.12 11.26 -8.83
CA VAL A 116 3.94 10.22 -8.20
C VAL A 116 5.28 10.18 -8.91
N GLU A 117 6.35 10.30 -8.14
CA GLU A 117 7.73 10.22 -8.63
C GLU A 117 8.32 8.87 -8.23
N GLY A 118 8.81 8.10 -9.20
CA GLY A 118 9.44 6.81 -8.95
C GLY A 118 8.46 5.65 -8.69
N GLY A 119 8.99 4.57 -8.09
CA GLY A 119 8.22 3.40 -7.66
C GLY A 119 7.84 3.45 -6.19
N ILE A 120 7.56 2.29 -5.60
CA ILE A 120 7.32 2.16 -4.16
C ILE A 120 8.54 2.71 -3.39
N PHE A 121 8.29 3.64 -2.47
CA PHE A 121 9.32 4.23 -1.62
C PHE A 121 9.62 3.36 -0.39
N ASP A 122 8.57 2.81 0.22
CA ASP A 122 8.64 2.03 1.44
C ASP A 122 7.52 0.97 1.50
N LEU A 123 7.76 -0.13 2.22
CA LEU A 123 6.79 -1.19 2.47
C LEU A 123 6.66 -1.41 3.98
N ASP A 124 5.47 -1.13 4.50
CA ASP A 124 5.19 -1.25 5.93
C ASP A 124 3.83 -1.91 6.19
N CYS A 125 3.78 -2.77 7.22
CA CYS A 125 2.57 -3.50 7.59
C CYS A 125 2.25 -3.30 9.07
N HIS A 126 1.00 -2.92 9.33
CA HIS A 126 0.51 -2.71 10.69
C HIS A 126 -0.60 -3.70 11.03
N ALA A 127 -0.41 -4.43 12.12
CA ALA A 127 -1.50 -5.22 12.71
C ALA A 127 -2.55 -4.27 13.29
N ILE A 128 -3.77 -4.32 12.75
CA ILE A 128 -4.91 -3.62 13.33
C ILE A 128 -5.48 -4.52 14.43
N PRO A 129 -5.47 -4.09 15.72
CA PRO A 129 -6.07 -4.88 16.78
C PRO A 129 -7.55 -5.15 16.47
N ALA A 130 -8.03 -6.36 16.76
CA ALA A 130 -9.45 -6.65 16.73
C ALA A 130 -10.14 -5.83 17.83
N ARG A 131 -10.62 -4.62 17.46
CA ARG A 131 -11.38 -3.65 18.26
C ARG A 131 -11.27 -3.81 19.79
N GLY A 132 -10.46 -2.96 20.41
CA GLY A 132 -10.72 -2.42 21.75
C GLY A 132 -11.45 -1.09 21.65
#